data_AF-A0A532V9C9-F1
#
_entry.id   AF-A0A532V9C9-F1
#
_cell.length_a   1.000
_cell.length_b   1.000
_cell.length_c   1.000
_cell.angle_alpha   90.00
_cell.angle_beta   90.00
_cell.angle_gamma   90.00
#
_symmetry.space_group_name_H-M   'P 1'
#
loop_
_entity.id
_entity.type
_entity.pdbx_description
1 polymer ?
#
loop_
_entity_poly.entity_id
_entity_poly.type
_entity_poly.pdbx_seq_one_letter_code
_entity_poly.pdbx_strand_id
1 'polypeptide(L)' 'MKSIKYRWVGVVLAGLILAGVLSSTCAAQLPAGIPREETLIFDQLTGRTAMPNNFNEWAGWRWRDRGTAQLMN' A
#
# COMPACT_ATOMS: atom_id res chain seq x y z
N MET A 1 23.57 11.08 38.92
CA MET A 1 22.82 12.02 38.03
C MET A 1 22.72 11.59 36.56
N LYS A 2 23.66 10.80 36.01
CA LYS A 2 23.59 10.32 34.60
C LYS A 2 22.44 9.33 34.33
N SER A 3 22.11 8.44 35.28
CA SER A 3 21.05 7.44 35.13
C SER A 3 19.64 8.02 34.96
N ILE A 4 19.35 9.19 35.54
CA ILE A 4 18.05 9.86 35.38
C ILE A 4 17.84 10.32 33.94
N LYS A 5 18.91 10.81 33.28
CA LYS A 5 18.84 11.32 31.90
C LYS A 5 18.59 10.19 30.91
N TYR A 6 19.26 9.04 31.08
CA TYR A 6 19.04 7.86 30.23
C TYR A 6 17.64 7.26 30.40
N ARG A 7 17.03 7.35 31.59
CA ARG A 7 15.64 6.93 31.82
C ARG A 7 14.65 7.78 31.01
N TRP A 8 14.83 9.10 30.99
CA TRP A 8 13.99 10.00 30.19
C TRP A 8 14.17 9.79 28.69
N VAL A 9 15.40 9.54 28.24
CA VAL A 9 15.67 9.20 26.83
C VAL A 9 14.96 7.90 26.43
N GLY A 10 14.99 6.87 27.29
CA GLY A 10 14.27 5.62 27.05
C GLY A 10 12.75 5.80 26.96
N VAL A 11 12.17 6.61 27.86
CA VAL A 11 10.73 6.92 27.84
C VAL A 11 10.32 7.67 26.58
N VAL A 12 11.12 8.65 26.14
CA VAL A 12 10.85 9.40 24.91
C VAL A 12 10.94 8.49 23.69
N LEU A 13 11.97 7.66 23.59
CA LEU A 13 12.11 6.71 22.49
C LEU A 13 10.96 5.69 22.43
N ALA A 14 10.57 5.14 23.59
CA ALA A 14 9.42 4.24 23.67
C ALA A 14 8.11 4.94 23.26
N GLY A 15 7.93 6.20 23.66
CA GLY A 15 6.79 7.02 23.25
C GLY A 15 6.74 7.27 21.75
N LEU A 16 7.89 7.56 21.12
CA LEU A 16 7.99 7.75 19.67
C LEU A 16 7.71 6.47 18.89
N ILE A 17 8.23 5.32 19.37
CA ILE A 17 7.94 4.02 18.77
C ILE A 17 6.45 3.70 18.86
N LEU A 18 5.84 3.89 20.04
CA LEU A 18 4.41 3.66 20.24
C LEU A 18 3.56 4.56 19.34
N ALA A 19 3.90 5.84 19.26
CA ALA A 19 3.21 6.79 18.39
C ALA A 19 3.31 6.39 16.91
N GLY A 20 4.49 5.95 16.46
CA GLY A 20 4.70 5.46 15.09
C GLY A 20 3.88 4.21 14.77
N VAL A 21 3.84 3.24 15.70
CA VAL A 21 3.07 2.00 15.56
C VAL A 21 1.56 2.26 15.55
N LEU A 22 1.06 3.15 16.40
CA LEU A 22 -0.35 3.51 16.41
C LEU A 22 -0.75 4.24 15.12
N SER A 23 0.10 5.16 14.64
CA SER A 23 -0.15 5.95 13.43
C SER A 23 -0.19 5.10 12.15
N SER A 24 0.56 3.98 12.10
CA SER A 24 0.57 3.10 10.92
C SER A 24 -0.76 2.39 10.68
N THR A 25 -1.54 2.14 11.74
CA THR A 25 -2.87 1.52 11.62
C THR A 25 -3.88 2.45 10.94
N CYS A 26 -3.75 3.76 11.15
CA CYS A 26 -4.58 4.79 10.51
C CYS A 26 -4.22 4.96 9.02
N ALA A 27 -2.93 4.88 8.71
CA ALA A 27 -2.43 5.01 7.33
C ALA A 27 -2.77 3.79 6.44
N ALA A 28 -3.16 2.66 7.04
CA ALA A 28 -3.55 1.44 6.31
C ALA A 28 -5.03 1.41 5.88
N GLN A 29 -5.82 2.45 6.17
CA GLN A 29 -7.23 2.52 5.79
C GLN A 29 -7.42 2.85 4.31
N LEU A 30 -8.35 2.14 3.66
CA LEU A 30 -8.77 2.40 2.29
C LEU A 30 -9.73 3.59 2.22
N PRO A 31 -9.90 4.21 1.04
CA PRO A 31 -10.94 5.21 0.81
C PRO A 31 -12.33 4.74 1.25
N ALA A 32 -13.17 5.69 1.67
CA ALA A 32 -14.54 5.40 2.07
C ALA A 32 -15.30 4.65 0.96
N GLY A 33 -16.04 3.60 1.35
CA GLY A 33 -16.78 2.74 0.43
C GLY A 33 -16.01 1.52 -0.09
N ILE A 34 -14.73 1.34 0.29
CA ILE A 34 -13.93 0.17 -0.07
C ILE A 34 -13.69 -0.69 1.20
N PRO A 35 -14.38 -1.83 1.36
CA PRO A 35 -14.23 -2.71 2.52
C PRO A 35 -12.83 -3.35 2.56
N ARG A 36 -12.07 -3.14 3.64
CA ARG A 36 -10.65 -3.54 3.72
C ARG A 36 -10.47 -5.05 3.76
N GLU A 37 -11.36 -5.72 4.47
CA GLU A 37 -11.44 -7.16 4.71
C GLU A 37 -11.83 -7.96 3.45
N GLU A 38 -12.48 -7.30 2.48
CA GLU A 38 -12.85 -7.87 1.19
C GLU A 38 -11.91 -7.42 0.06
N THR A 39 -10.98 -6.49 0.34
CA THR A 39 -10.07 -5.92 -0.65
C THR A 39 -8.68 -6.54 -0.58
N LEU A 40 -8.30 -7.23 -1.66
CA LEU A 40 -6.92 -7.66 -1.88
C LEU A 40 -6.07 -6.47 -2.36
N ILE A 41 -5.06 -6.09 -1.57
CA ILE A 41 -4.07 -5.09 -1.96
C ILE A 41 -2.79 -5.82 -2.40
N PHE A 42 -2.28 -5.46 -3.56
CA PHE A 42 -1.10 -6.03 -4.18
C PHE A 42 -0.28 -4.89 -4.82
N ASP A 43 1.02 -5.08 -4.97
CA ASP A 43 1.92 -4.06 -5.52
C ASP A 43 1.81 -3.97 -7.06
N GLN A 44 1.67 -5.11 -7.73
CA GLN A 44 1.41 -5.19 -9.17
C GLN A 44 0.63 -6.47 -9.48
N LEU A 45 -0.60 -6.34 -10.01
CA LEU A 45 -1.39 -7.51 -10.44
C LEU A 45 -0.96 -7.94 -11.84
N THR A 46 -0.46 -7.02 -12.68
CA THR A 46 -0.35 -7.23 -14.12
C THR A 46 0.61 -6.28 -14.88
N GLY A 47 1.10 -6.71 -16.06
CA GLY A 47 1.65 -5.94 -17.22
C GLY A 47 2.74 -4.87 -17.03
N ARG A 48 3.71 -4.76 -17.97
CA ARG A 48 4.75 -3.68 -18.01
C ARG A 48 4.25 -2.30 -18.48
N THR A 49 2.99 -2.15 -18.91
CA THR A 49 2.56 -1.01 -19.73
C THR A 49 1.45 -0.19 -19.07
N ALA A 50 1.70 1.10 -18.87
CA ALA A 50 0.82 2.04 -18.21
C ALA A 50 -0.35 2.50 -19.11
N MET A 51 -1.47 1.78 -19.12
CA MET A 51 -2.79 2.30 -19.55
C MET A 51 -3.93 1.60 -18.79
N PRO A 52 -4.29 2.07 -17.58
CA PRO A 52 -5.32 1.45 -16.73
C PRO A 52 -6.75 1.76 -17.20
N ASN A 53 -7.00 1.80 -18.52
CA ASN A 53 -8.32 2.12 -19.07
C ASN A 53 -8.69 1.25 -20.29
N ASN A 54 -10.00 1.07 -20.46
CA ASN A 54 -10.62 0.45 -21.63
C ASN A 54 -10.10 -0.98 -21.91
N PHE A 55 -10.40 -1.91 -20.99
CA PHE A 55 -10.09 -3.36 -20.99
C PHE A 55 -10.66 -4.11 -22.22
N ASN A 56 -10.33 -3.66 -23.42
CA ASN A 56 -10.85 -4.14 -24.68
C ASN A 56 -9.73 -4.84 -25.46
N GLU A 57 -9.74 -6.18 -25.46
CA GLU A 57 -8.76 -6.98 -26.21
C GLU A 57 -8.90 -6.79 -27.74
N TRP A 58 -10.09 -6.42 -28.22
CA TRP A 58 -10.39 -6.27 -29.65
C TRP A 58 -10.00 -4.90 -30.23
N ALA A 59 -9.43 -4.01 -29.43
CA ALA A 59 -8.92 -2.72 -29.91
C ALA A 59 -7.62 -2.92 -30.70
N GLY A 60 -7.69 -2.95 -32.03
CA GLY A 60 -6.54 -3.26 -32.90
C GLY A 60 -5.33 -2.32 -32.82
N TRP A 61 -5.47 -1.15 -32.18
CA TRP A 61 -4.38 -0.20 -31.93
C TRP A 61 -3.74 -0.34 -30.54
N ARG A 62 -4.26 -1.23 -29.69
CA ARG A 62 -3.73 -1.55 -28.35
C ARG A 62 -2.89 -2.83 -28.43
N TRP A 63 -1.89 -2.95 -27.56
CA TRP A 63 -1.12 -4.19 -27.45
C TRP A 63 -1.95 -5.28 -26.78
N ARG A 64 -1.79 -6.54 -27.16
CA ARG A 64 -2.56 -7.67 -26.62
C ARG A 64 -2.30 -7.92 -25.14
N ASP A 65 -1.10 -7.59 -24.66
CA ASP A 65 -0.73 -7.57 -23.23
C ASP A 65 -1.48 -6.49 -22.41
N ARG A 66 -2.41 -5.76 -23.04
CA ARG A 66 -3.34 -4.81 -22.40
C ARG A 66 -4.78 -5.36 -22.28
N GLY A 67 -5.01 -6.65 -22.60
CA GLY A 67 -6.31 -7.32 -22.47
C GLY A 67 -6.74 -7.56 -21.03
N THR A 68 -8.04 -7.83 -20.83
CA THR A 68 -8.84 -7.89 -19.58
C THR A 68 -8.19 -8.52 -18.34
N ALA A 69 -7.20 -9.39 -18.48
CA ALA A 69 -6.55 -10.04 -17.34
C ALA A 69 -5.05 -9.68 -17.18
N GLN A 70 -4.42 -9.00 -18.16
CA GLN A 70 -3.00 -8.61 -18.20
C GLN A 70 -2.02 -9.55 -17.43
N LEU A 71 -2.24 -10.88 -17.52
CA LEU A 71 -1.51 -11.88 -16.75
C LEU A 71 -0.05 -11.93 -17.21
N MET A 72 0.89 -11.86 -16.26
CA MET A 72 2.31 -12.12 -16.53
C MET A 72 2.53 -13.63 -16.60
N ASN A 73 3.17 -14.11 -17.66
CA ASN A 73 3.70 -15.48 -17.77
C ASN A 73 5.07 -15.57 -17.08
#